data_AF-A0A1N7GZ48-F1
#
_entry.id   AF-A0A1N7GZ48-F1
#
_cell.length_a   1.000
_cell.length_b   1.000
_cell.length_c   1.000
_cell.angle_alpha   90.00
_cell.angle_beta   90.00
_cell.angle_gamma   90.00
#
_symmetry.space_group_name_H-M   'P 1'
#
loop_
_entity.id
_entity.type
_entity.pdbx_description
1 polymer ?
#
loop_
_entity_poly.entity_id
_entity_poly.type
_entity_poly.pdbx_seq_one_letter_code
_entity_poly.pdbx_strand_id
1 'polypeptide(L)'
;MTSSTQLALDIDKIVPASLDQAETALRILEDWADGDSTDIDEGIARLLAATMHSGPDTALHQFASTGELIADQALAELGDVEVPLEREAWVDALGRYIISGGRRS
;
A
#
# COMPACT_ATOMS: atom_id res chain seq x y z
N MET A 1 -17.13 -31.59 20.08
CA MET A 1 -16.60 -30.31 20.61
C MET A 1 -15.09 -30.32 20.43
N THR A 2 -14.60 -29.71 19.35
CA THR A 2 -13.24 -29.15 19.27
C THR A 2 -13.30 -28.12 18.14
N SER A 3 -13.31 -26.86 18.53
CA SER A 3 -13.44 -25.70 17.67
C SER A 3 -12.23 -25.58 16.74
N SER A 4 -12.48 -25.40 15.45
CA SER A 4 -11.49 -24.93 14.50
C SER A 4 -11.12 -23.50 14.87
N THR A 5 -9.96 -23.31 15.48
CA THR A 5 -9.37 -21.99 15.75
C THR A 5 -8.94 -21.39 14.42
N GLN A 6 -9.86 -20.66 13.81
CA GLN A 6 -9.67 -19.89 12.60
C GLN A 6 -8.66 -18.76 12.87
N LEU A 7 -7.66 -18.68 12.00
CA LEU A 7 -6.64 -17.63 11.90
C LEU A 7 -7.28 -16.24 12.06
N ALA A 8 -7.28 -15.70 13.28
CA ALA A 8 -7.33 -14.27 13.50
C ALA A 8 -5.88 -13.79 13.31
N LEU A 9 -5.60 -13.25 12.13
CA LEU A 9 -4.34 -12.58 11.83
C LEU A 9 -4.18 -11.43 12.83
N ASP A 10 -3.33 -11.65 13.82
CA ASP A 10 -2.90 -10.68 14.82
C ASP A 10 -1.98 -9.66 14.15
N ILE A 11 -2.59 -8.72 13.41
CA ILE A 11 -1.92 -7.59 12.74
C ILE A 11 -1.59 -6.47 13.75
N ASP A 12 -1.82 -6.68 15.05
CA ASP A 12 -1.76 -5.62 16.07
C ASP A 12 -0.40 -5.53 16.83
N LYS A 13 0.59 -6.36 16.48
CA LYS A 13 1.76 -6.50 17.38
C LYS A 13 3.12 -6.69 16.72
N ILE A 14 3.54 -5.85 15.76
CA ILE A 14 4.93 -5.89 15.29
C ILE A 14 5.48 -4.52 14.86
N VAL A 15 6.25 -3.89 15.76
CA VAL A 15 7.44 -3.11 15.37
C VAL A 15 8.53 -3.51 16.39
N PRO A 16 9.72 -4.00 15.96
CA PRO A 16 10.41 -3.72 14.71
C PRO A 16 10.69 -4.97 13.84
N ALA A 17 10.03 -5.09 12.69
CA ALA A 17 10.34 -6.09 11.64
C ALA A 17 11.15 -5.45 10.50
N SER A 18 12.28 -4.86 10.89
CA SER A 18 13.23 -4.10 10.08
C SER A 18 13.81 -4.95 8.93
N LEU A 19 13.81 -4.42 7.72
CA LEU A 19 14.34 -4.99 6.46
C LEU A 19 13.57 -6.17 5.82
N ASP A 20 13.32 -7.27 6.52
CA ASP A 20 12.76 -8.50 5.90
C ASP A 20 11.33 -8.31 5.36
N GLN A 21 10.51 -7.52 6.07
CA GLN A 21 9.16 -7.19 5.62
C GLN A 21 9.16 -6.16 4.49
N ALA A 22 10.12 -5.23 4.48
CA ALA A 22 10.28 -4.27 3.39
C ALA A 22 10.76 -4.97 2.12
N GLU A 23 11.71 -5.92 2.24
CA GLU A 23 12.17 -6.75 1.12
C GLU A 23 11.06 -7.66 0.60
N THR A 24 10.29 -8.28 1.49
CA THR A 24 9.13 -9.10 1.11
C THR A 24 8.06 -8.26 0.40
N ALA A 25 7.76 -7.07 0.91
CA ALA A 25 6.82 -6.14 0.28
C ALA A 25 7.28 -5.73 -1.12
N LEU A 26 8.56 -5.37 -1.28
CA LEU A 26 9.13 -5.03 -2.58
C LEU A 26 9.03 -6.20 -3.56
N ARG A 27 9.35 -7.43 -3.14
CA ARG A 27 9.24 -8.61 -4.00
C ARG A 27 7.81 -8.87 -4.45
N ILE A 28 6.82 -8.68 -3.58
CA ILE A 28 5.40 -8.81 -3.92
C ILE A 28 5.00 -7.74 -4.96
N LEU A 29 5.47 -6.51 -4.79
CA LEU A 29 5.19 -5.42 -5.72
C LEU A 29 5.88 -5.61 -7.08
N GLU A 30 7.09 -6.15 -7.09
CA GLU A 30 7.81 -6.50 -8.32
C GLU A 30 7.14 -7.66 -9.07
N ASP A 31 6.74 -8.71 -8.36
CA ASP A 31 5.97 -9.83 -8.93
C ASP A 31 4.62 -9.37 -9.49
N TRP A 32 3.93 -8.48 -8.78
CA TRP A 32 2.70 -7.86 -9.27
C TRP A 32 2.95 -7.00 -10.51
N ALA A 33 3.99 -6.17 -10.51
CA ALA A 33 4.29 -5.26 -11.60
C ALA A 33 4.76 -5.96 -12.88
N ASP A 34 5.36 -7.16 -12.76
CA ASP A 34 5.67 -8.04 -13.89
C ASP A 34 4.40 -8.72 -14.43
N GLY A 35 3.39 -8.89 -13.59
CA GLY A 35 2.07 -9.34 -13.98
C GLY A 35 1.35 -8.33 -14.88
N ASP A 36 0.67 -8.81 -15.92
CA ASP A 36 -0.11 -8.00 -16.89
C ASP A 36 -1.37 -7.33 -16.26
N SER A 37 -1.47 -7.25 -14.93
CA SER A 37 -2.64 -6.72 -14.22
C SER A 37 -2.43 -5.26 -13.83
N THR A 38 -3.18 -4.37 -14.46
CA THR A 38 -3.26 -2.96 -14.05
C THR A 38 -4.22 -2.71 -12.89
N ASP A 39 -5.04 -3.71 -12.54
CA ASP A 39 -5.94 -3.64 -11.40
C ASP A 39 -5.18 -4.00 -10.13
N ILE A 40 -5.25 -3.11 -9.13
CA ILE A 40 -4.69 -3.32 -7.80
C ILE A 40 -5.80 -3.45 -6.77
N ASP A 41 -5.67 -4.46 -5.91
CA ASP A 41 -6.48 -4.61 -4.71
C ASP A 41 -5.94 -3.74 -3.57
N GLU A 42 -6.75 -3.55 -2.52
CA GLU A 42 -6.40 -2.73 -1.35
C GLU A 42 -5.06 -3.13 -0.73
N GLY A 43 -4.73 -4.43 -0.68
CA GLY A 43 -3.45 -4.92 -0.16
C GLY A 43 -2.25 -4.40 -0.94
N ILE A 44 -2.31 -4.44 -2.28
CA ILE A 44 -1.25 -3.88 -3.15
C ILE A 44 -1.21 -2.36 -3.03
N ALA A 45 -2.37 -1.69 -3.00
CA ALA A 45 -2.43 -0.24 -2.82
C ALA A 45 -1.79 0.21 -1.50
N ARG A 46 -2.01 -0.53 -0.41
CA ARG A 46 -1.41 -0.25 0.90
C ARG A 46 0.09 -0.52 0.91
N LEU A 47 0.56 -1.57 0.23
CA LEU A 47 1.99 -1.83 0.07
C LEU A 47 2.66 -0.71 -0.74
N LEU A 48 2.05 -0.27 -1.85
CA LEU A 48 2.53 0.86 -2.64
C LEU A 48 2.62 2.13 -1.78
N ALA A 49 1.56 2.45 -1.03
CA ALA A 49 1.58 3.59 -0.11
C ALA A 49 2.67 3.45 0.98
N ALA A 50 2.88 2.24 1.52
CA ALA A 50 3.95 1.96 2.47
C ALA A 50 5.37 2.09 1.86
N THR A 51 5.51 1.97 0.54
CA THR A 51 6.81 2.19 -0.12
C THR A 51 7.05 3.64 -0.53
N MET A 52 5.98 4.43 -0.73
CA MET A 52 6.05 5.78 -1.30
C MET A 52 5.88 6.89 -0.28
N HIS A 53 5.39 6.60 0.92
CA HIS A 53 5.15 7.64 1.92
C HIS A 53 6.46 8.34 2.33
N SER A 54 6.44 9.68 2.38
CA SER A 54 7.62 10.48 2.73
C SER A 54 7.93 10.53 4.23
N GLY A 55 7.20 9.78 5.06
CA GLY A 55 7.42 9.73 6.51
C GLY A 55 6.15 9.44 7.32
N PRO A 56 6.26 9.44 8.66
CA PRO A 56 5.09 9.37 9.55
C PRO A 56 4.17 10.57 9.34
N ASP A 57 2.90 10.45 9.73
CA ASP A 57 1.85 11.48 9.59
C ASP A 57 1.42 11.88 8.15
N THR A 58 1.91 11.18 7.13
CA THR A 58 1.40 11.32 5.75
C THR A 58 0.09 10.54 5.57
N ALA A 59 -0.78 10.99 4.68
CA ALA A 59 -2.01 10.28 4.30
C ALA A 59 -1.68 8.91 3.68
N LEU A 60 -0.59 8.80 2.92
CA LEU A 60 -0.09 7.52 2.43
C LEU A 60 0.34 6.57 3.57
N HIS A 61 1.03 7.09 4.60
CA HIS A 61 1.39 6.31 5.78
C HIS A 61 0.16 5.87 6.58
N GLN A 62 -0.83 6.77 6.73
CA GLN A 62 -2.09 6.45 7.39
C GLN A 62 -2.83 5.35 6.62
N PHE A 63 -2.99 5.49 5.32
CA PHE A 63 -3.64 4.50 4.47
C PHE A 63 -2.92 3.14 4.54
N ALA A 64 -1.59 3.13 4.45
CA ALA A 64 -0.79 1.92 4.60
C ALA A 64 -1.04 1.23 5.96
N SER A 65 -1.11 2.01 7.04
CA SER A 65 -1.20 1.49 8.42
C SER A 65 -2.60 1.10 8.84
N THR A 66 -3.61 1.95 8.55
CA THR A 66 -4.98 1.81 9.06
C THR A 66 -5.97 1.35 8.00
N GLY A 67 -5.64 1.50 6.71
CA GLY A 67 -6.58 1.32 5.60
C GLY A 67 -7.49 2.53 5.36
N GLU A 68 -7.41 3.57 6.20
CA GLU A 68 -8.19 4.79 6.03
C GLU A 68 -7.56 5.66 4.92
N LEU A 69 -8.34 5.94 3.88
CA LEU A 69 -7.85 6.68 2.70
C LEU A 69 -8.38 8.12 2.69
N ILE A 70 -7.49 9.08 2.95
CA ILE A 70 -7.77 10.50 2.72
C ILE A 70 -7.36 10.83 1.28
N ALA A 71 -8.25 10.59 0.32
CA ALA A 71 -7.94 10.60 -1.10
C ALA A 71 -7.30 11.92 -1.61
N ASP A 72 -7.81 13.07 -1.18
CA ASP A 72 -7.31 14.39 -1.60
C ASP A 72 -5.85 14.62 -1.15
N GLN A 73 -5.58 14.31 0.12
CA GLN A 73 -4.24 14.45 0.70
C GLN A 73 -3.28 13.40 0.16
N ALA A 74 -3.73 12.15 -0.01
CA ALA A 74 -2.92 11.08 -0.58
C ALA A 74 -2.52 11.36 -2.04
N LEU A 75 -3.41 11.95 -2.85
CA LEU A 75 -3.08 12.38 -4.21
C LEU A 75 -2.09 13.57 -4.22
N ALA A 76 -2.27 14.53 -3.31
CA ALA A 76 -1.34 15.65 -3.18
C ALA A 76 0.07 15.17 -2.79
N GLU A 77 0.17 14.24 -1.84
CA GLU A 77 1.43 13.61 -1.45
C GLU A 77 2.04 12.80 -2.59
N LEU A 78 1.23 11.99 -3.28
CA LEU A 78 1.68 11.18 -4.41
C LEU A 78 2.25 12.02 -5.56
N GLY A 79 1.69 13.21 -5.79
CA GLY A 79 2.19 14.15 -6.79
C GLY A 79 3.55 14.79 -6.44
N ASP A 80 3.97 14.73 -5.18
CA ASP A 80 5.27 15.23 -4.71
C ASP A 80 6.35 14.13 -4.67
N VAL A 81 5.97 12.86 -4.88
CA VAL A 81 6.91 11.73 -4.84
C VAL A 81 7.75 11.70 -6.13
N GLU A 82 9.06 11.86 -5.97
CA GLU A 82 10.02 11.60 -7.05
C GLU A 82 10.38 10.11 -7.07
N VAL A 83 9.85 9.37 -8.04
CA VAL A 83 10.19 7.96 -8.29
C VAL A 83 11.06 7.81 -9.55
N PRO A 84 11.96 6.80 -9.61
CA PRO A 84 12.62 6.42 -10.85
C PRO A 84 11.58 5.93 -11.89
N LEU A 85 11.94 6.02 -13.18
CA LEU A 85 11.04 5.75 -14.31
C LEU A 85 10.40 4.35 -14.25
N GLU A 86 11.16 3.37 -13.76
CA GLU A 86 10.73 1.99 -13.56
C GLU A 86 9.55 1.85 -12.57
N ARG A 87 9.35 2.85 -11.70
CA ARG A 87 8.30 2.88 -10.68
C ARG A 87 7.19 3.90 -10.98
N GLU A 88 7.21 4.56 -12.14
CA GLU A 88 6.11 5.46 -12.54
C GLU A 88 4.78 4.71 -12.66
N ALA A 89 4.82 3.46 -13.14
CA ALA A 89 3.64 2.60 -13.21
C ALA A 89 3.01 2.33 -11.82
N TRP A 90 3.84 2.31 -10.76
CA TRP A 90 3.36 2.13 -9.40
C TRP A 90 2.61 3.37 -8.91
N VAL A 91 3.14 4.56 -9.24
CA VAL A 91 2.51 5.84 -8.92
C VAL A 91 1.18 5.97 -9.66
N ASP A 92 1.15 5.64 -10.95
CA ASP A 92 -0.08 5.66 -11.76
C ASP A 92 -1.14 4.68 -11.20
N ALA A 93 -0.74 3.44 -10.88
CA ALA A 93 -1.64 2.43 -10.33
C ALA A 93 -2.24 2.87 -8.98
N LEU A 94 -1.40 3.38 -8.07
CA LEU A 94 -1.85 3.90 -6.78
C LEU A 94 -2.76 5.11 -6.95
N GLY A 95 -2.40 6.06 -7.82
CA GLY A 95 -3.23 7.22 -8.13
C GLY A 95 -4.61 6.82 -8.66
N ARG A 96 -4.65 5.87 -9.60
CA ARG A 96 -5.90 5.33 -10.16
C ARG A 96 -6.74 4.62 -9.10
N TYR A 97 -6.12 3.86 -8.20
CA TYR A 97 -6.81 3.25 -7.06
C TYR A 97 -7.40 4.31 -6.14
N ILE A 98 -6.64 5.34 -5.77
CA ILE A 98 -7.11 6.41 -4.89
C ILE A 98 -8.30 7.16 -5.50
N ILE A 99 -8.24 7.45 -6.80
CA ILE A 99 -9.35 8.08 -7.55
C ILE A 99 -10.58 7.16 -7.58
N SER A 100 -10.38 5.85 -7.74
CA SER A 100 -11.46 4.85 -7.84
C SER A 100 -12.06 4.48 -6.48
N GLY A 101 -11.27 4.54 -5.41
CA GLY A 101 -11.63 4.26 -4.02
C GLY A 101 -12.23 5.47 -3.32
N GLY A 102 -11.69 6.67 -3.56
CA GLY A 102 -12.21 7.94 -3.03
C GLY A 102 -13.60 8.32 -3.56
N ARG A 103 -14.08 7.67 -4.62
CA ARG A 103 -15.47 7.81 -5.11
C ARG A 103 -16.48 6.95 -4.30
N ARG A 104 -16.01 6.10 -3.40
CA ARG A 104 -16.81 5.10 -2.66
C ARG A 104 -17.12 5.51 -1.21
N SER A 105 -16.58 6.64 -0.74
CA SER A 105 -16.77 7.19 0.61
C SER A 105 -17.71 8.39 0.61
#